data_AF-A0A9D1DQC1-F1
#
_entry.id   AF-A0A9D1DQC1-F1
#
_cell.length_a   1.000
_cell.length_b   1.000
_cell.length_c   1.000
_cell.angle_alpha   90.00
_cell.angle_beta   90.00
_cell.angle_gamma   90.00
#
_symmetry.space_group_name_H-M   'P 1'
#
loop_
_entity.id
_entity.type
_entity.pdbx_description
1 polymer ?
#
loop_
_entity_poly.entity_id
_entity_poly.type
_entity_poly.pdbx_seq_one_letter_code
_entity_poly.pdbx_strand_id
1 'polypeptide(L)'
;MEKLGYEVIDQGNEKFRVICKNHIPIGFLKDDQSLQVVEAGKSEEQVLQGITDFVKEYGDLHKVGNSEFEIGKYKNVTITSFYDIDKRAVQYAVYDNGEGELFNSLKDAQNAFAVAAGLIQKQPGIQIPFRVRIALKILERWKSHG
;
A
#
# COMPACT_ATOMS: atom_id res chain seq x y z
N MET A 1 -7.24 -4.52 -4.54
CA MET A 1 -8.17 -4.41 -5.68
C MET A 1 -9.51 -3.83 -5.23
N GLU A 2 -10.35 -4.56 -4.49
CA GLU A 2 -11.73 -4.11 -4.17
C GLU A 2 -11.81 -2.74 -3.47
N LYS A 3 -10.96 -2.51 -2.46
CA LYS A 3 -10.93 -1.24 -1.72
C LYS A 3 -10.30 -0.07 -2.49
N LEU A 4 -9.79 -0.32 -3.68
CA LEU A 4 -9.19 0.66 -4.58
C LEU A 4 -10.13 0.99 -5.75
N GLY A 5 -11.40 0.57 -5.66
CA GLY A 5 -12.39 0.71 -6.73
C GLY A 5 -12.32 -0.38 -7.80
N TYR A 6 -11.54 -1.45 -7.56
CA TYR A 6 -11.38 -2.56 -8.51
C TYR A 6 -12.04 -3.85 -8.05
N GLU A 7 -13.07 -4.32 -8.75
CA GLU A 7 -13.72 -5.60 -8.43
C GLU A 7 -12.91 -6.77 -9.00
N VAL A 8 -12.82 -7.87 -8.23
CA VAL A 8 -12.19 -9.11 -8.66
C VAL A 8 -13.22 -10.22 -8.77
N ILE A 9 -13.44 -10.73 -9.97
CA ILE A 9 -14.43 -11.78 -10.25
C ILE A 9 -13.71 -13.04 -10.72
N ASP A 10 -13.99 -14.18 -10.08
CA ASP A 10 -13.54 -15.50 -10.53
C ASP A 10 -14.41 -15.95 -11.71
N GLN A 11 -13.81 -16.26 -12.86
CA GLN A 11 -14.53 -16.78 -14.03
C GLN A 11 -13.87 -18.04 -14.60
N GLY A 12 -14.62 -19.15 -14.60
CA GLY A 12 -14.27 -20.39 -15.29
C GLY A 12 -13.46 -21.40 -14.47
N ASN A 13 -13.14 -22.54 -15.09
CA ASN A 13 -12.26 -23.58 -14.52
C ASN A 13 -10.77 -23.21 -14.60
N GLU A 14 -10.43 -22.18 -15.36
CA GLU A 14 -9.09 -21.61 -15.42
C GLU A 14 -8.97 -20.49 -14.39
N LYS A 15 -7.93 -20.55 -13.56
CA LYS A 15 -7.75 -19.70 -12.39
C LYS A 15 -7.21 -18.32 -12.78
N PHE A 16 -8.05 -17.52 -13.40
CA PHE A 16 -7.77 -16.10 -13.61
C PHE A 16 -8.84 -15.25 -12.94
N ARG A 17 -8.36 -14.13 -12.39
CA ARG A 17 -9.15 -13.15 -11.66
C ARG A 17 -9.37 -11.94 -12.56
N VAL A 18 -10.61 -11.60 -12.86
CA VAL A 18 -10.93 -10.43 -13.70
C VAL A 18 -10.78 -9.16 -12.87
N ILE A 19 -10.08 -8.14 -13.38
CA ILE A 19 -9.95 -6.81 -12.75
C ILE A 19 -10.93 -5.87 -13.43
N CYS A 20 -11.87 -5.31 -12.68
CA CYS A 20 -12.84 -4.35 -13.18
C CYS A 20 -12.65 -2.96 -12.58
N LYS A 21 -12.84 -1.87 -13.33
CA LYS A 21 -12.94 -0.49 -12.82
C LYS A 21 -14.33 0.06 -13.17
N ASN A 22 -15.10 0.52 -12.18
CA ASN A 22 -16.49 0.94 -12.39
C ASN A 22 -17.34 -0.12 -13.14
N HIS A 23 -17.20 -1.40 -12.75
CA HIS A 23 -17.82 -2.56 -13.41
C HIS A 23 -17.41 -2.83 -14.87
N ILE A 24 -16.40 -2.14 -15.39
CA ILE A 24 -15.83 -2.40 -16.72
C ILE A 24 -14.59 -3.27 -16.55
N PRO A 25 -14.53 -4.48 -17.14
CA PRO A 25 -13.32 -5.28 -17.16
C PRO A 25 -12.18 -4.54 -17.86
N ILE A 26 -11.07 -4.35 -17.16
CA ILE A 26 -9.88 -3.66 -17.67
C ILE A 26 -8.64 -4.56 -17.71
N GLY A 27 -8.68 -5.74 -17.08
CA GLY A 27 -7.62 -6.72 -17.20
C GLY A 27 -7.90 -8.03 -16.47
N PHE A 28 -6.91 -8.89 -16.45
CA PHE A 28 -6.92 -10.19 -15.80
C PHE A 28 -5.63 -10.35 -15.00
N LEU A 29 -5.76 -10.88 -13.78
CA LEU A 29 -4.66 -11.34 -12.96
C LEU A 29 -4.63 -12.87 -12.99
N LYS A 30 -3.57 -13.45 -13.52
CA LYS A 30 -3.37 -14.90 -13.55
C LYS A 30 -2.83 -15.40 -12.21
N ASP A 31 -2.86 -16.72 -12.02
CA ASP A 31 -2.32 -17.39 -10.83
C ASP A 31 -0.83 -17.14 -10.59
N ASP A 32 -0.05 -17.01 -11.65
CA ASP A 32 1.37 -16.66 -11.60
C ASP A 32 1.62 -15.18 -11.28
N GLN A 33 0.55 -14.45 -10.92
CA GLN A 33 0.54 -13.01 -10.68
C GLN A 33 0.95 -12.19 -11.91
N SER A 34 0.89 -12.75 -13.11
CA SER A 34 1.02 -11.97 -14.34
C SER A 34 -0.25 -11.20 -14.64
N LEU A 35 -0.07 -9.96 -15.09
CA LEU A 35 -1.13 -9.04 -15.45
C LEU A 35 -1.33 -9.05 -16.96
N GLN A 36 -2.58 -9.14 -17.41
CA GLN A 36 -2.95 -8.97 -18.80
C GLN A 36 -4.03 -7.89 -18.90
N VAL A 37 -3.72 -6.78 -19.55
CA VAL A 37 -4.64 -5.63 -19.69
C VAL A 37 -5.40 -5.72 -21.01
N VAL A 38 -6.70 -5.46 -20.99
CA VAL A 38 -7.51 -5.40 -22.23
C VAL A 38 -7.49 -3.99 -22.82
N GLU A 39 -7.97 -3.83 -24.05
CA GLU A 39 -7.92 -2.53 -24.75
C GLU A 39 -8.59 -1.39 -23.96
N ALA A 40 -9.74 -1.66 -23.34
CA ALA A 40 -10.45 -0.71 -22.47
C ALA A 40 -9.66 -0.28 -21.21
N GLY A 41 -8.64 -1.07 -20.83
CA GLY A 41 -7.80 -0.85 -19.65
C GLY A 41 -6.43 -0.24 -19.93
N LYS A 42 -6.06 0.00 -21.19
CA LYS A 42 -4.69 0.46 -21.54
C LYS A 42 -4.28 1.75 -20.83
N SER A 43 -5.22 2.66 -20.54
CA SER A 43 -4.93 3.88 -19.78
C SER A 43 -4.52 3.62 -18.32
N GLU A 44 -4.90 2.47 -17.77
CA GLU A 44 -4.64 2.05 -16.39
C GLU A 44 -3.45 1.10 -16.27
N GLU A 45 -2.87 0.66 -17.38
CA GLU A 45 -1.85 -0.39 -17.43
C GLU A 45 -0.68 -0.12 -16.48
N GLN A 46 -0.16 1.12 -16.48
CA GLN A 46 0.94 1.50 -15.58
C GLN A 46 0.56 1.42 -14.10
N VAL A 47 -0.68 1.80 -13.76
CA VAL A 47 -1.17 1.76 -12.38
C VAL A 47 -1.36 0.31 -11.93
N LEU A 48 -1.98 -0.51 -12.78
CA LEU A 48 -2.19 -1.93 -12.51
C LEU A 48 -0.86 -2.68 -12.38
N GLN A 49 0.12 -2.35 -13.23
CA GLN A 49 1.45 -2.93 -13.15
C GLN A 49 2.10 -2.58 -11.80
N GLY A 50 2.06 -1.30 -11.39
CA GLY A 50 2.61 -0.87 -10.10
C GLY A 50 1.92 -1.54 -8.90
N ILE A 51 0.60 -1.72 -8.93
CA ILE A 51 -0.14 -2.47 -7.90
C ILE A 51 0.31 -3.93 -7.87
N THR A 52 0.47 -4.55 -9.04
CA THR A 52 0.87 -5.96 -9.16
C THR A 52 2.28 -6.16 -8.62
N ASP A 53 3.21 -5.28 -8.97
CA ASP A 53 4.59 -5.32 -8.49
C ASP A 53 4.65 -5.11 -6.97
N PHE A 54 3.85 -4.18 -6.43
CA PHE A 54 3.71 -3.98 -4.99
C PHE A 54 3.20 -5.25 -4.27
N VAL A 55 2.18 -5.91 -4.81
CA VAL A 55 1.64 -7.14 -4.22
C VAL A 55 2.65 -8.29 -4.32
N LYS A 56 3.45 -8.37 -5.39
CA LYS A 56 4.52 -9.37 -5.49
C LYS A 56 5.60 -9.17 -4.43
N GLU A 57 5.94 -7.92 -4.12
CA GLU A 57 7.01 -7.59 -3.18
C GLU A 57 6.56 -7.70 -1.71
N TYR A 58 5.33 -7.26 -1.39
CA TYR A 58 4.86 -7.13 0.00
C TYR A 58 3.67 -8.05 0.35
N GLY A 59 3.07 -8.72 -0.63
CA GLY A 59 1.81 -9.45 -0.45
C GLY A 59 1.86 -10.64 0.53
N ASP A 60 3.05 -11.20 0.75
CA ASP A 60 3.27 -12.29 1.71
C ASP A 60 3.48 -11.80 3.16
N LEU A 61 3.57 -10.48 3.37
CA LEU A 61 3.74 -9.89 4.70
C LEU A 61 2.42 -9.79 5.46
N HIS A 62 2.52 -9.56 6.77
CA HIS A 62 1.34 -9.38 7.61
C HIS A 62 0.56 -8.12 7.21
N LYS A 63 -0.73 -8.28 6.90
CA LYS A 63 -1.61 -7.18 6.55
C LYS A 63 -2.11 -6.48 7.81
N VAL A 64 -1.83 -5.17 7.94
CA VAL A 64 -2.20 -4.37 9.13
C VAL A 64 -3.51 -3.61 8.99
N GLY A 65 -4.07 -3.55 7.78
CA GLY A 65 -5.32 -2.83 7.47
C GLY A 65 -5.17 -1.97 6.22
N ASN A 66 -6.28 -1.46 5.65
CA ASN A 66 -6.27 -0.47 4.55
C ASN A 66 -5.36 -0.72 3.33
N SER A 67 -5.01 -1.98 3.03
CA SER A 67 -4.06 -2.34 1.96
C SER A 67 -2.60 -1.98 2.27
N GLU A 68 -2.28 -1.82 3.56
CA GLU A 68 -0.94 -1.74 4.10
C GLU A 68 -0.43 -3.11 4.56
N PHE A 69 0.89 -3.29 4.42
CA PHE A 69 1.62 -4.49 4.82
C PHE A 69 2.73 -4.11 5.81
N GLU A 70 2.84 -4.84 6.92
CA GLU A 70 3.86 -4.63 7.95
C GLU A 70 5.22 -5.11 7.45
N ILE A 71 6.18 -4.19 7.36
CA ILE A 71 7.58 -4.51 7.09
C ILE A 71 8.28 -4.94 8.37
N GLY A 72 7.95 -4.30 9.49
CA GLY A 72 8.54 -4.64 10.78
C GLY A 72 7.94 -3.86 11.95
N LYS A 73 8.16 -4.40 13.14
CA LYS A 73 7.62 -3.84 14.39
C LYS A 73 8.60 -4.03 15.54
N TYR A 74 8.75 -3.00 16.35
CA TYR A 74 9.51 -3.05 17.58
C TYR A 74 8.86 -2.18 18.66
N LYS A 75 8.50 -2.81 19.79
CA LYS A 75 7.69 -2.18 20.85
C LYS A 75 6.42 -1.57 20.27
N ASN A 76 6.24 -0.25 20.43
CA ASN A 76 5.08 0.50 19.93
C ASN A 76 5.33 1.16 18.57
N VAL A 77 6.47 0.88 17.93
CA VAL A 77 6.87 1.45 16.65
C VAL A 77 6.68 0.40 15.55
N THR A 78 6.01 0.77 14.46
CA THR A 78 5.73 -0.11 13.32
C THR A 78 6.09 0.60 12.02
N ILE A 79 6.71 -0.11 11.08
CA ILE A 79 6.95 0.36 9.72
C ILE A 79 6.11 -0.47 8.75
N THR A 80 5.37 0.19 7.86
CA THR A 80 4.46 -0.42 6.89
C THR A 80 4.73 0.11 5.48
N SER A 81 4.24 -0.59 4.47
CA SER A 81 4.17 -0.12 3.08
C SER A 81 2.75 -0.19 2.52
N PHE A 82 2.44 0.70 1.58
CA PHE A 82 1.23 0.69 0.76
C PHE A 82 1.52 1.26 -0.63
N TYR A 83 0.63 0.97 -1.59
CA TYR A 83 0.67 1.59 -2.90
C TYR A 83 -0.26 2.81 -2.96
N ASP A 84 0.31 4.00 -3.15
CA ASP A 84 -0.44 5.24 -3.38
C ASP A 84 -0.82 5.31 -4.87
N ILE A 85 -2.11 5.20 -5.16
CA ILE A 85 -2.63 5.22 -6.54
C ILE A 85 -2.45 6.57 -7.21
N ASP A 86 -2.64 7.67 -6.47
CA ASP A 86 -2.59 9.01 -7.02
C ASP A 86 -1.15 9.36 -7.41
N LYS A 87 -0.19 8.96 -6.58
CA LYS A 87 1.24 9.13 -6.87
C LYS A 87 1.84 7.98 -7.68
N ARG A 88 1.09 6.91 -7.92
CA ARG A 88 1.50 5.70 -8.65
C ARG A 88 2.79 5.09 -8.12
N ALA A 89 2.97 5.10 -6.81
CA ALA A 89 4.22 4.72 -6.17
C ALA A 89 3.99 4.05 -4.82
N VAL A 90 4.93 3.18 -4.44
CA VAL A 90 4.99 2.63 -3.09
C VAL A 90 5.38 3.73 -2.11
N GLN A 91 4.63 3.82 -1.02
CA GLN A 91 4.91 4.67 0.12
C GLN A 91 5.08 3.85 1.37
N TYR A 92 5.78 4.43 2.33
CA TYR A 92 6.11 3.80 3.60
C TYR A 92 5.57 4.66 4.73
N ALA A 93 5.00 4.03 5.75
CA ALA A 93 4.57 4.72 6.95
C ALA A 93 5.34 4.20 8.16
N VAL A 94 5.72 5.10 9.06
CA VAL A 94 6.26 4.75 10.38
C VAL A 94 5.29 5.25 11.44
N TYR A 95 4.74 4.35 12.22
CA TYR A 95 3.84 4.64 13.32
C TYR A 95 4.56 4.51 14.65
N ASP A 96 4.43 5.49 15.53
CA ASP A 96 4.84 5.43 16.93
C ASP A 96 3.65 5.82 17.82
N ASN A 97 3.18 4.90 18.66
CA ASN A 97 2.01 5.10 19.53
C ASN A 97 0.76 5.62 18.78
N GLY A 98 0.60 5.24 17.51
CA GLY A 98 -0.53 5.64 16.67
C GLY A 98 -0.40 6.98 15.96
N GLU A 99 0.72 7.69 16.12
CA GLU A 99 1.11 8.82 15.27
C GLU A 99 1.95 8.30 14.10
N GLY A 100 1.51 8.54 12.86
CA GLY A 100 2.18 8.06 11.65
C GLY A 100 2.88 9.16 10.85
N GLU A 101 4.05 8.85 10.29
CA GLU A 101 4.75 9.69 9.31
C GLU A 101 4.94 8.94 7.99
N LEU A 102 4.81 9.65 6.86
CA LEU A 102 4.92 9.08 5.52
C LEU A 102 6.25 9.39 4.85
N PHE A 103 6.77 8.40 4.12
CA PHE A 103 8.02 8.47 3.40
C PHE A 103 7.85 7.92 1.99
N ASN A 104 8.53 8.54 1.02
CA ASN A 104 8.58 8.06 -0.37
C ASN A 104 9.74 7.07 -0.60
N SER A 105 10.55 6.81 0.44
CA SER A 105 11.77 6.01 0.37
C SER A 105 11.81 5.05 1.54
N LEU A 106 12.04 3.76 1.26
CA LEU A 106 12.19 2.74 2.29
C LEU A 106 13.35 3.07 3.22
N LYS A 107 14.45 3.60 2.67
CA LYS A 107 15.65 3.95 3.45
C LYS A 107 15.34 5.03 4.48
N ASP A 108 14.57 6.04 4.10
CA ASP A 108 14.21 7.14 5.01
C ASP A 108 13.24 6.65 6.08
N ALA A 109 12.27 5.81 5.69
CA ALA A 109 11.36 5.15 6.63
C ALA A 109 12.10 4.24 7.62
N GLN A 110 13.06 3.44 7.16
CA GLN A 110 13.88 2.57 8.01
C GLN A 110 14.72 3.38 9.02
N ASN A 111 15.29 4.50 8.58
CA ASN A 111 16.01 5.41 9.47
C ASN A 111 15.07 6.01 10.51
N ALA A 112 13.89 6.49 10.11
CA ALA A 112 12.89 7.05 11.01
C ALA A 112 12.39 5.99 12.02
N PHE A 113 12.13 4.77 11.55
CA PHE A 113 11.79 3.63 12.39
C PHE A 113 12.88 3.34 13.42
N ALA A 114 14.14 3.26 12.99
CA ALA A 114 15.26 2.97 13.88
C ALA A 114 15.46 4.07 14.94
N VAL A 115 15.26 5.34 14.58
CA VAL A 115 15.29 6.46 15.52
C VAL A 115 14.12 6.38 16.51
N ALA A 116 12.89 6.20 16.03
CA ALA A 116 11.68 6.12 16.87
C ALA A 116 11.71 4.91 17.82
N ALA A 117 12.23 3.78 17.34
CA ALA A 117 12.41 2.56 18.12
C ALA A 117 13.55 2.66 19.17
N GLY A 118 14.36 3.72 19.13
CA GLY A 118 15.52 3.92 19.99
C GLY A 118 16.70 2.99 19.66
N LEU A 119 16.77 2.49 18.43
CA LEU A 119 17.85 1.62 17.95
C LEU A 119 19.10 2.41 17.55
N ILE A 120 18.91 3.66 17.10
CA ILE A 120 20.00 4.58 16.75
C ILE A 120 19.73 6.00 17.29
N GLN A 121 20.79 6.77 17.51
CA GLN A 121 20.67 8.19 17.85
C GLN A 121 20.38 9.03 16.60
N LYS A 122 19.50 10.03 16.74
CA LYS A 122 19.17 10.97 15.65
C LYS A 122 20.40 11.77 15.25
N GLN A 123 20.87 11.61 14.01
CA GLN A 123 21.95 12.44 13.48
C GLN A 123 21.44 13.83 13.08
N PRO A 124 22.16 14.92 13.41
CA PRO A 124 21.80 16.27 12.98
C PRO A 124 21.95 16.39 11.45
N GLY A 125 20.90 16.87 10.77
CA GLY A 125 20.89 17.08 9.31
C GLY A 125 19.80 16.29 8.56
N ILE A 126 19.17 15.30 9.19
CA ILE A 126 18.00 14.63 8.61
C ILE A 126 16.79 15.57 8.76
N GLN A 127 16.39 16.20 7.66
CA GLN A 127 15.10 16.87 7.57
C GLN A 127 14.01 15.79 7.61
N ILE A 128 13.49 15.55 8.81
CA ILE A 128 12.29 14.74 9.01
C ILE A 128 11.12 15.63 8.56
N PRO A 129 10.41 15.30 7.47
CA PRO A 129 9.30 16.11 6.98
C PRO A 129 8.19 16.23 8.02
N PHE A 130 7.32 17.21 7.77
CA PHE A 130 6.28 17.67 8.68
C PHE A 130 5.49 16.51 9.30
N ARG A 131 5.36 16.47 10.63
CA ARG A 131 4.45 15.56 11.36
C ARG A 131 3.04 15.69 10.80
N VAL A 132 2.67 14.85 9.83
CA VAL A 132 1.28 14.72 9.44
C VAL A 132 0.63 13.90 10.54
N ARG A 133 -0.35 14.49 11.24
CA ARG A 133 -1.19 13.74 12.17
C ARG A 133 -2.10 12.82 11.34
N ILE A 134 -1.55 11.74 10.78
CA ILE A 134 -2.36 10.58 10.40
C ILE A 134 -2.63 9.87 11.71
N ALA A 135 -3.59 10.39 12.46
CA ALA A 135 -4.16 9.61 13.53
C ALA A 135 -4.64 8.29 12.92
N LEU A 136 -4.53 7.20 13.67
CA LEU A 136 -5.37 6.00 13.49
C LEU A 136 -6.90 6.31 13.44
N LYS A 137 -7.32 7.59 13.42
CA LYS A 137 -8.66 8.10 13.12
C LYS A 137 -8.95 8.26 11.61
N ILE A 138 -8.58 7.29 10.78
CA ILE A 138 -9.40 6.93 9.61
C ILE A 138 -10.21 5.66 9.96
N LEU A 139 -10.71 5.61 11.21
CA LEU A 139 -11.61 4.58 11.72
C LEU A 139 -13.09 5.02 11.73
N GLU A 140 -13.40 6.31 11.48
CA GLU A 140 -14.79 6.81 11.57
C GLU A 140 -15.31 7.58 10.33
N ARG A 141 -14.48 8.01 9.38
CA ARG A 141 -14.96 8.88 8.28
C ARG A 141 -15.53 8.15 7.05
N TRP A 142 -15.52 6.82 7.04
CA TRP A 142 -16.08 6.00 5.95
C TRP A 142 -17.27 5.13 6.38
N LYS A 143 -17.86 5.41 7.56
CA LYS A 143 -19.15 4.84 7.98
C LYS A 143 -20.38 5.67 7.57
N SER A 144 -20.19 6.83 6.94
CA SER A 144 -21.30 7.77 6.64
C SER A 144 -21.77 7.78 5.18
N HIS A 145 -21.30 6.87 4.33
CA HIS A 145 -21.81 6.69 2.95
C HIS A 145 -22.05 5.21 2.60
N GLY A 146 -22.43 4.41 3.60
CA GLY A 146 -23.05 3.10 3.40
C GLY A 146 -24.55 3.20 3.60
#